data_AF-A0A357HEJ4-F1
#
_entry.id   AF-A0A357HEJ4-F1
#
_cell.length_a   1.000
_cell.length_b   1.000
_cell.length_c   1.000
_cell.angle_alpha   90.00
_cell.angle_beta   90.00
_cell.angle_gamma   90.00
#
_symmetry.space_group_name_H-M   'P 1'
#
loop_
_entity.id
_entity.type
_entity.pdbx_description
1 polymer ?
#
loop_
_entity_poly.entity_id
_entity_poly.type
_entity_poly.pdbx_seq_one_letter_code
_entity_poly.pdbx_strand_id
1 'polypeptide(L)'
;YESFYYIDRIAVNEKYQRQGFGLALYNDGQIKALEMNKPVMACEVNVKPMNLGSILFHENYGFKSVGEQDTEGGKKRVRYMIKDLI
;
A
#
# COMPACT_ATOMS: atom_id res chain seq x y z
N TYR A 1 14.60 -3.72 3.32
CA TYR A 1 14.24 -3.03 4.56
C TYR A 1 14.37 -4.00 5.72
N GLU A 2 15.00 -3.60 6.82
CA GLU A 2 15.22 -4.46 7.99
C GLU A 2 13.99 -4.55 8.92
N SER A 3 13.17 -3.49 8.99
CA SER A 3 11.95 -3.44 9.81
C SER A 3 10.92 -2.54 9.13
N PHE A 4 9.70 -3.06 8.95
CA PHE A 4 8.59 -2.33 8.32
C PHE A 4 7.24 -2.86 8.81
N TYR A 5 6.19 -2.06 8.65
CA TYR A 5 4.80 -2.46 8.79
C TYR A 5 4.23 -2.77 7.40
N TYR A 6 3.87 -4.02 7.13
CA TYR A 6 3.35 -4.43 5.82
C TYR A 6 1.82 -4.38 5.79
N ILE A 7 1.27 -3.67 4.80
CA ILE A 7 -0.15 -3.74 4.47
C ILE A 7 -0.32 -4.80 3.39
N ASP A 8 -0.93 -5.93 3.76
CA ASP A 8 -1.29 -6.97 2.79
C ASP A 8 -2.51 -6.55 1.97
N ARG A 9 -3.64 -6.27 2.65
CA ARG A 9 -4.91 -5.93 1.97
C ARG A 9 -5.74 -4.95 2.77
N ILE A 10 -6.28 -3.97 2.07
CA ILE A 10 -7.38 -3.13 2.52
C ILE A 10 -8.48 -3.21 1.44
N ALA A 11 -9.68 -3.56 1.86
CA ALA A 11 -10.83 -3.68 0.99
C ALA A 11 -12.01 -2.90 1.58
N VAL A 12 -12.59 -2.02 0.75
CA VAL A 12 -13.78 -1.26 1.09
C VAL A 12 -14.86 -1.66 0.11
N ASN A 13 -16.03 -2.08 0.62
CA ASN A 13 -17.18 -2.40 -0.20
C ASN A 13 -17.50 -1.22 -1.13
N GLU A 14 -17.84 -1.52 -2.38
CA GLU A 14 -18.05 -0.53 -3.44
C GLU A 14 -19.00 0.61 -3.04
N LYS A 15 -20.08 0.29 -2.31
CA LYS A 15 -21.06 1.25 -1.80
C LYS A 15 -20.45 2.33 -0.89
N TYR A 16 -19.31 2.04 -0.26
CA TYR A 16 -18.63 2.92 0.70
C TYR A 16 -17.30 3.48 0.17
N GLN A 17 -16.93 3.22 -1.09
CA GLN A 17 -15.72 3.79 -1.67
C GLN A 17 -15.83 5.30 -1.83
N ARG A 18 -14.68 6.00 -1.82
CA ARG A 18 -14.56 7.47 -1.93
C ARG A 18 -15.25 8.27 -0.80
N GLN A 19 -15.55 7.62 0.33
CA GLN A 19 -16.10 8.26 1.54
C GLN A 19 -15.07 8.37 2.69
N GLY A 20 -13.78 8.15 2.41
CA GLY A 20 -12.70 8.29 3.39
C GLY A 20 -12.38 7.04 4.21
N PHE A 21 -13.14 5.94 4.10
CA PHE A 21 -12.86 4.70 4.86
C PHE A 21 -11.48 4.10 4.56
N GLY A 22 -11.04 4.11 3.30
CA GLY A 22 -9.69 3.65 2.96
C GLY A 22 -8.61 4.50 3.66
N LEU A 23 -8.77 5.82 3.64
CA LEU A 23 -7.86 6.73 4.34
C LEU A 23 -7.85 6.48 5.85
N ALA A 24 -9.03 6.28 6.45
CA ALA A 24 -9.15 5.98 7.88
C ALA A 24 -8.40 4.69 8.27
N LEU A 25 -8.54 3.62 7.48
CA LEU A 25 -7.84 2.35 7.71
C LEU A 25 -6.32 2.49 7.54
N TYR A 26 -5.86 3.26 6.56
CA TYR A 26 -4.43 3.53 6.38
C TYR A 26 -3.85 4.36 7.51
N ASN A 27 -4.59 5.38 7.99
CA ASN A 27 -4.18 6.20 9.13
C ASN A 27 -4.07 5.37 10.41
N ASP A 28 -5.04 4.49 10.67
CA ASP A 28 -5.00 3.57 11.81
C ASP A 28 -3.78 2.64 11.74
N GLY A 29 -3.52 2.06 10.57
CA GLY A 29 -2.31 1.25 10.33
C GLY A 29 -1.02 2.03 10.52
N GLN A 30 -0.97 3.31 10.13
CA GLN A 30 0.19 4.17 10.36
C GLN A 30 0.42 4.45 11.85
N ILE A 31 -0.64 4.76 12.59
CA ILE A 31 -0.56 4.92 14.06
C ILE A 31 0.01 3.63 14.66
N LYS A 32 -0.49 2.47 14.22
CA LYS A 32 0.00 1.19 14.71
C LYS A 32 1.47 0.94 14.39
N ALA A 33 1.90 1.28 13.18
CA ALA A 33 3.29 1.18 12.76
C ALA A 33 4.21 2.05 13.65
N LEU A 34 3.79 3.29 13.96
CA LEU A 34 4.52 4.19 14.85
C LEU A 34 4.59 3.65 16.29
N GLU A 35 3.48 3.16 16.85
CA GLU A 35 3.45 2.50 18.18
C GLU A 35 4.42 1.31 18.26
N MET A 36 4.57 0.57 17.16
CA MET A 36 5.48 -0.58 17.04
C MET A 36 6.91 -0.19 16.69
N ASN A 37 7.25 1.10 16.65
CA ASN A 37 8.53 1.65 16.23
C ASN A 37 8.98 1.12 14.85
N LYS A 38 8.05 1.05 13.90
CA LYS A 38 8.35 0.70 12.51
C LYS A 38 8.69 1.96 11.71
N PRO A 39 9.90 2.05 11.11
CA PRO A 39 10.33 3.25 10.40
C PRO A 39 9.65 3.41 9.04
N VAL A 40 9.07 2.33 8.50
CA VAL A 40 8.54 2.26 7.13
C VAL A 40 7.22 1.52 7.13
N MET A 41 6.25 2.01 6.34
CA MET A 41 5.13 1.20 5.86
C MET A 41 5.44 0.69 4.46
N ALA A 42 5.13 -0.56 4.19
CA ALA A 42 5.31 -1.19 2.88
C ALA A 42 4.01 -1.81 2.40
N CYS A 43 3.79 -1.78 1.09
CA CYS A 43 2.73 -2.52 0.43
C CYS A 43 3.16 -2.90 -0.98
N GLU A 44 2.35 -3.73 -1.64
CA GLU A 44 2.46 -4.00 -3.06
C GLU A 44 1.14 -3.69 -3.77
N VAL A 45 1.22 -3.34 -5.06
CA VAL A 45 0.05 -3.09 -5.90
C VAL A 45 0.26 -3.66 -7.29
N ASN A 46 -0.79 -4.26 -7.86
CA ASN A 46 -0.71 -4.78 -9.22
C ASN A 46 -0.58 -3.64 -10.24
N VAL A 47 0.47 -3.69 -11.05
CA VAL A 47 0.60 -2.93 -12.30
C VAL A 47 0.23 -3.78 -13.51
N LYS A 48 0.14 -5.11 -13.36
CA LYS A 48 -0.42 -6.02 -14.36
C LYS A 48 -1.24 -7.13 -13.67
N PRO A 49 -2.57 -7.22 -13.90
CA PRO A 49 -3.40 -6.18 -14.51
C PRO A 49 -3.36 -4.88 -13.69
N MET A 50 -3.55 -3.75 -14.35
CA MET A 50 -3.41 -2.44 -13.72
C MET A 50 -4.48 -2.19 -12.67
N ASN A 51 -4.08 -1.93 -11.42
CA ASN A 51 -4.97 -1.46 -10.36
C ASN A 51 -4.81 0.05 -10.14
N LEU A 52 -5.28 0.85 -11.10
CA LEU A 52 -5.06 2.29 -11.13
C LEU A 52 -5.61 3.01 -9.88
N GLY A 53 -6.77 2.58 -9.38
CA GLY A 53 -7.37 3.18 -8.19
C GLY A 53 -6.50 3.02 -6.94
N SER A 54 -5.90 1.85 -6.75
CA SER A 54 -5.00 1.62 -5.61
C SER A 54 -3.67 2.34 -5.78
N ILE A 55 -3.12 2.37 -7.01
CA ILE A 55 -1.87 3.10 -7.31
C ILE A 55 -2.02 4.58 -6.95
N LEU A 56 -3.07 5.25 -7.48
CA LEU A 56 -3.30 6.66 -7.19
C LEU A 56 -3.56 6.90 -5.70
N PHE A 57 -4.28 5.99 -5.04
CA PHE A 57 -4.49 6.09 -3.60
C PHE A 57 -3.15 6.01 -2.82
N HIS A 58 -2.30 5.03 -3.12
CA HIS A 58 -1.00 4.86 -2.46
C HIS A 58 -0.08 6.06 -2.69
N GLU A 59 0.02 6.54 -3.93
CA GLU A 59 0.80 7.73 -4.28
C GLU A 59 0.31 8.97 -3.54
N ASN A 60 -1.01 9.21 -3.52
CA ASN A 60 -1.61 10.34 -2.80
C ASN A 60 -1.43 10.23 -1.27
N TYR A 61 -1.36 9.02 -0.72
CA TYR A 61 -1.09 8.80 0.70
C TYR A 61 0.40 8.99 1.06
N GLY A 62 1.28 9.12 0.06
CA GLY A 62 2.70 9.38 0.24
C GLY A 62 3.60 8.14 0.10
N PHE A 63 3.08 7.03 -0.41
CA PHE A 63 3.92 5.90 -0.80
C PHE A 63 4.70 6.23 -2.08
N LYS A 64 5.92 5.69 -2.18
CA LYS A 64 6.82 5.80 -3.33
C LYS A 64 7.19 4.41 -3.84
N SER A 65 7.31 4.28 -5.17
CA SER A 65 7.77 3.05 -5.81
C SER A 65 9.23 2.77 -5.50
N VAL A 66 9.56 1.52 -5.19
CA VAL A 66 10.95 1.06 -4.96
C VAL A 66 11.33 -0.18 -5.78
N GLY A 67 10.44 -0.65 -6.63
CA GLY A 67 10.72 -1.75 -7.55
C GLY A 67 9.45 -2.35 -8.11
N GLU A 68 9.62 -3.14 -9.15
CA GLU A 68 8.56 -3.97 -9.72
C GLU A 68 9.07 -5.39 -9.90
N GLN A 69 8.16 -6.36 -9.81
CA GLN A 69 8.48 -7.76 -10.00
C GLN A 69 7.39 -8.47 -10.78
N ASP A 70 7.80 -9.22 -11.79
CA ASP A 70 6.92 -10.18 -12.46
C ASP A 70 6.65 -11.37 -11.53
N THR A 71 5.37 -11.72 -11.42
CA THR A 71 4.88 -12.83 -10.60
C THR A 71 4.05 -13.78 -11.47
N GLU A 72 3.81 -14.99 -10.96
CA GLU A 72 3.05 -16.02 -11.68
C GLU A 72 3.59 -16.31 -13.10
N GLY A 73 4.91 -16.38 -13.25
CA GLY A 73 5.56 -16.61 -14.55
C GLY A 73 5.34 -15.48 -15.55
N GLY A 74 5.22 -14.23 -15.09
CA GLY A 74 5.03 -13.04 -15.93
C GLY A 74 3.58 -12.73 -16.30
N LYS A 75 2.62 -13.51 -15.78
CA LYS A 75 1.17 -13.22 -15.94
C LYS A 75 0.77 -11.96 -15.16
N LYS A 76 1.39 -11.75 -14.00
CA LYS A 76 1.17 -10.58 -13.16
C LYS A 76 2.48 -9.82 -12.97
N ARG A 77 2.34 -8.54 -12.65
CA ARG A 77 3.44 -7.67 -12.25
C ARG A 77 2.95 -6.80 -11.11
N VAL A 78 3.71 -6.80 -10.03
CA VAL A 78 3.47 -5.98 -8.85
C VAL A 78 4.50 -4.87 -8.78
N ARG A 79 4.11 -3.75 -8.17
CA ARG A 79 4.98 -2.67 -7.75
C ARG A 79 5.08 -2.68 -6.25
N TYR A 80 6.31 -2.71 -5.74
CA TYR A 80 6.60 -2.54 -4.32
C TYR A 80 6.65 -1.06 -4.00
N MET A 81 5.94 -0.66 -2.96
CA MET A 81 5.85 0.73 -2.54
C MET A 81 6.14 0.87 -1.05
N ILE A 82 6.81 1.95 -0.68
CA ILE A 82 7.09 2.28 0.72
C ILE A 82 6.74 3.72 1.07
N LYS A 83 6.43 3.95 2.34
CA LYS A 83 6.26 5.26 2.94
C LYS A 83 7.10 5.33 4.21
N ASP A 84 8.05 6.24 4.25
CA ASP A 84 8.83 6.53 5.45
C ASP A 84 7.93 7.19 6.51
N LEU A 85 8.10 6.80 7.77
CA LEU A 85 7.32 7.30 8.90
C LEU A 85 8.14 8.13 9.91
N ILE A 86 9.46 8.04 9.84
CA ILE A 86 10.44 8.69 10.73
C ILE A 86 11.50 9.37 9.86
#